data_AF-A0A1E1WZQ5-F1
#
_entry.id   AF-A0A1E1WZQ5-F1
#
_cell.length_a   1.000
_cell.length_b   1.000
_cell.length_c   1.000
_cell.angle_alpha   90.00
_cell.angle_beta   90.00
_cell.angle_gamma   90.00
#
_symmetry.space_group_name_H-M   'P 1'
#
loop_
_entity.id
_entity.type
_entity.pdbx_description
1 polymer ?
#
loop_
_entity_poly.entity_id
_entity_poly.type
_entity_poly.pdbx_seq_one_letter_code
_entity_poly.pdbx_strand_id
1 'polypeptide(L)'
;QKSSSVMSCFVPGCNSGRAKGKDKVSLFAPPVDPEVFKQWEQNIPKRNRPLTRKDSVCARHFERRFLNDRYYSEMGGSVLLDVKKVPRLRKGAVPTIFDGSDGAHVEDTKSPAPQEQSSRTVDQPPIVAYIQSGSTAGSCT
;
A
#
# COMPACT_ATOMS: atom_id res chain seq x y z
N GLN A 1 14.76 27.51 -17.87
CA GLN A 1 13.54 27.25 -18.67
C GLN A 1 12.88 25.98 -18.14
N LYS A 2 11.97 26.09 -17.17
CA LYS A 2 11.32 24.93 -16.54
C LYS A 2 10.12 24.56 -17.42
N SER A 3 10.30 23.59 -18.31
CA SER A 3 9.22 23.11 -19.18
C SER A 3 8.12 22.51 -18.31
N SER A 4 7.02 23.25 -18.14
CA SER A 4 5.80 22.76 -17.49
C SER A 4 5.12 21.75 -18.41
N SER A 5 5.66 20.53 -18.46
CA SER A 5 5.00 19.41 -19.12
C SER A 5 3.73 19.08 -18.33
N VAL A 6 2.56 19.23 -18.97
CA VAL A 6 1.26 18.90 -18.38
C VAL A 6 1.28 17.42 -17.98
N MET A 7 1.45 17.14 -16.69
CA MET A 7 1.39 15.78 -16.17
C MET A 7 -0.06 15.29 -16.26
N SER A 8 -0.32 14.41 -17.21
CA SER A 8 -1.62 13.78 -17.41
C SER A 8 -1.60 12.34 -16.93
N CYS A 9 -2.78 11.83 -16.55
CA CYS A 9 -2.92 10.42 -16.19
C CYS A 9 -2.57 9.53 -17.41
N PHE A 10 -1.79 8.48 -17.18
CA PHE A 10 -1.37 7.53 -18.19
C PHE A 10 -2.50 6.61 -18.68
N VAL A 11 -3.52 6.40 -17.84
CA VAL A 11 -4.63 5.49 -18.11
C VAL A 11 -5.43 5.96 -19.34
N PRO A 12 -5.64 5.09 -20.35
CA PRO A 12 -6.45 5.41 -21.52
C PRO A 12 -7.85 5.92 -21.14
N GLY A 13 -8.34 6.95 -21.83
CA GLY A 13 -9.64 7.56 -21.54
C GLY A 13 -9.68 8.47 -20.30
N CYS A 14 -8.65 8.47 -19.45
CA CYS A 14 -8.60 9.35 -18.29
C CYS A 14 -8.24 10.79 -18.69
N ASN A 15 -9.07 11.75 -18.29
CA ASN A 15 -8.87 13.18 -18.55
C ASN A 15 -8.28 13.94 -17.35
N SER A 16 -7.97 13.24 -16.27
CA SER A 16 -7.33 13.77 -15.07
C SER A 16 -5.92 14.32 -15.34
N GLY A 17 -5.55 15.38 -14.60
CA GLY A 17 -4.23 16.04 -14.71
C GLY A 17 -4.07 16.97 -15.91
N ARG A 18 -5.05 17.01 -16.83
CA ARG A 18 -5.03 17.96 -17.95
C ARG A 18 -5.38 19.38 -17.46
N ALA A 19 -4.74 20.40 -18.04
CA ALA A 19 -4.89 21.80 -17.64
C ALA A 19 -6.34 22.34 -17.68
N LYS A 20 -7.22 21.71 -18.48
CA LYS A 20 -8.64 22.08 -18.61
C LYS A 20 -9.58 21.31 -17.67
N GLY A 21 -9.07 20.38 -16.86
CA GLY A 21 -9.89 19.61 -15.92
C GLY A 21 -10.21 20.42 -14.66
N LYS A 22 -11.49 20.47 -14.27
CA LYS A 22 -11.93 21.11 -13.01
C LYS A 22 -11.41 20.36 -11.77
N ASP A 23 -11.11 19.07 -11.90
CA ASP A 23 -10.68 18.23 -10.78
C ASP A 23 -9.16 18.19 -10.63
N LYS A 24 -8.65 18.87 -9.60
CA LYS A 24 -7.28 18.73 -9.12
C LYS A 24 -7.12 17.39 -8.40
N VAL A 25 -6.89 16.34 -9.16
CA VAL A 25 -6.59 15.00 -8.64
C VAL A 25 -5.08 14.79 -8.52
N SER A 26 -4.66 14.14 -7.44
CA SER A 26 -3.26 13.76 -7.21
C SER A 26 -2.80 12.72 -8.23
N LEU A 27 -1.59 12.90 -8.75
CA LEU A 27 -0.93 12.02 -9.68
C LEU A 27 0.22 11.31 -8.96
N PHE A 28 0.37 10.02 -9.22
CA PHE A 28 1.38 9.17 -8.61
C PHE A 28 2.28 8.58 -9.68
N ALA A 29 3.58 8.73 -9.50
CA ALA A 29 4.57 8.05 -10.33
C ALA A 29 4.56 6.54 -10.03
N PRO A 30 4.90 5.70 -11.01
CA PRO A 30 5.03 4.27 -10.78
C PRO A 30 6.08 3.94 -9.71
N PRO A 31 5.88 2.86 -8.95
CA PRO A 31 6.77 2.48 -7.86
C PRO A 31 8.16 2.12 -8.39
N VAL A 32 9.18 2.35 -7.56
CA VAL A 32 10.55 1.93 -7.86
C VAL A 32 10.66 0.41 -7.84
N ASP A 33 9.96 -0.21 -6.89
CA ASP A 33 9.90 -1.66 -6.72
C ASP A 33 9.45 -2.35 -8.02
N PRO A 34 10.25 -3.29 -8.56
CA PRO A 34 9.98 -3.91 -9.84
C PRO A 34 8.74 -4.80 -9.84
N GLU A 35 8.43 -5.46 -8.72
CA GLU A 35 7.30 -6.38 -8.63
C GLU A 35 5.97 -5.60 -8.60
N VAL A 36 5.90 -4.54 -7.79
CA VAL A 36 4.73 -3.67 -7.77
C VAL A 36 4.61 -2.92 -9.11
N PHE A 37 5.72 -2.54 -9.74
CA PHE A 37 5.70 -1.91 -11.06
C PHE A 37 5.10 -2.84 -12.13
N LYS A 38 5.50 -4.11 -12.13
CA LYS A 38 4.94 -5.12 -13.02
C LYS A 38 3.44 -5.29 -12.81
N GLN A 39 2.96 -5.27 -11.57
CA GLN A 39 1.52 -5.30 -11.27
C GLN A 39 0.79 -4.06 -11.81
N TRP A 40 1.42 -2.88 -11.78
CA TRP A 40 0.84 -1.70 -12.43
C TRP A 40 0.72 -1.90 -13.94
N GLU A 41 1.75 -2.43 -14.60
CA GLU A 41 1.72 -2.71 -16.04
C GLU A 41 0.65 -3.74 -16.42
N GLN A 42 0.39 -4.72 -15.55
CA GLN A 42 -0.62 -5.75 -15.74
C GLN A 42 -2.05 -5.22 -15.54
N ASN A 43 -2.26 -4.41 -14.50
CA ASN A 43 -3.60 -3.93 -14.15
C ASN A 43 -4.05 -2.77 -15.04
N ILE A 44 -3.13 -1.90 -15.45
CA ILE A 44 -3.47 -0.74 -16.29
C ILE A 44 -3.88 -1.22 -17.69
N PRO A 45 -5.03 -0.78 -18.22
CA PRO A 45 -5.44 -1.09 -19.58
C PRO A 45 -4.35 -0.76 -20.59
N LYS A 46 -4.06 -1.73 -21.47
CA LYS A 46 -2.95 -1.66 -22.41
C LYS A 46 -3.08 -0.42 -23.31
N ARG A 47 -1.97 0.31 -23.45
CA ARG A 47 -1.84 1.44 -24.35
C ARG A 47 -0.89 1.09 -25.51
N ASN A 48 -0.84 1.94 -26.52
CA ASN A 48 0.12 1.84 -27.64
C ASN A 48 1.60 1.88 -27.23
N ARG A 49 1.90 2.21 -25.96
CA ARG A 49 3.27 2.23 -25.42
C ARG A 49 3.31 1.68 -23.99
N PRO A 50 4.45 1.14 -23.53
CA PRO A 50 4.62 0.68 -22.16
C PRO A 50 4.58 1.84 -21.14
N LEU A 51 4.33 1.47 -19.89
CA LEU A 51 4.42 2.38 -18.75
C LEU A 51 5.90 2.70 -18.48
N THR A 52 6.20 3.95 -18.17
CA THR A 52 7.56 4.39 -17.83
C THR A 52 7.57 5.14 -16.51
N ARG A 53 8.74 5.31 -15.88
CA ARG A 53 8.89 6.06 -14.63
C ARG A 53 8.56 7.56 -14.75
N LYS A 54 8.44 8.09 -15.98
CA LYS A 54 8.02 9.48 -16.25
C LYS A 54 6.51 9.65 -16.30
N ASP A 55 5.78 8.54 -16.39
CA ASP A 55 4.32 8.54 -16.42
C ASP A 55 3.74 8.73 -15.02
N SER A 56 2.44 8.97 -14.95
CA SER A 56 1.74 9.06 -13.68
C SER A 56 0.32 8.54 -13.80
N VAL A 57 -0.19 7.97 -12.70
CA VAL A 57 -1.57 7.49 -12.60
C VAL A 57 -2.29 8.30 -11.53
N CYS A 58 -3.52 8.73 -11.80
CA CYS A 58 -4.26 9.58 -10.88
C CYS A 58 -4.89 8.75 -9.74
N ALA A 59 -5.18 9.41 -8.60
CA ALA A 59 -5.71 8.76 -7.41
C ALA A 59 -7.04 8.01 -7.61
N ARG A 60 -7.81 8.33 -8.66
CA ARG A 60 -9.08 7.66 -8.97
C ARG A 60 -8.92 6.18 -9.33
N HIS A 61 -7.74 5.77 -9.76
CA HIS A 61 -7.46 4.39 -10.15
C HIS A 61 -7.03 3.51 -8.97
N PHE A 62 -6.92 4.07 -7.76
CA PHE A 62 -6.54 3.35 -6.55
C PHE A 62 -7.71 3.32 -5.57
N GLU A 63 -7.88 2.18 -4.90
CA GLU A 63 -8.82 2.09 -3.78
C GLU A 63 -8.43 3.06 -2.67
N ARG A 64 -9.43 3.66 -2.02
CA ARG A 64 -9.22 4.63 -0.93
C ARG A 64 -8.38 4.07 0.21
N ARG A 65 -8.45 2.76 0.49
CA ARG A 65 -7.64 2.09 1.52
C ARG A 65 -6.12 2.23 1.30
N PHE A 66 -5.70 2.36 0.04
CA PHE A 66 -4.30 2.54 -0.34
C PHE A 66 -3.87 4.00 -0.39
N LEU A 67 -4.80 4.94 -0.28
CA LEU A 67 -4.52 6.37 -0.23
C LEU A 67 -4.36 6.82 1.22
N ASN A 68 -3.25 7.49 1.50
CA ASN A 68 -3.00 8.13 2.77
C ASN A 68 -3.11 9.65 2.57
N ASP A 69 -4.33 10.17 2.62
CA ASP A 69 -4.70 11.56 2.33
C ASP A 69 -5.11 12.37 3.57
N ARG A 70 -5.09 11.75 4.76
CA ARG A 70 -5.42 12.41 6.02
C ARG A 70 -4.46 12.07 7.15
N TYR A 71 -4.32 12.99 8.10
CA TYR A 71 -3.86 12.69 9.46
C TYR A 71 -5.09 12.44 10.32
N TYR A 72 -5.15 11.28 10.95
CA TYR A 72 -6.26 10.85 11.78
C TYR A 72 -5.74 10.30 13.11
N SER A 73 -6.28 10.79 14.22
CA SER A 73 -6.06 10.21 15.54
C SER A 73 -7.29 10.37 16.43
N GLU A 74 -7.59 9.33 17.19
CA GLU A 74 -8.71 9.28 18.14
C GLU A 74 -8.20 8.85 19.50
N MET A 75 -8.82 9.38 20.55
CA MET A 75 -8.58 8.97 21.93
C MET A 75 -9.91 8.93 22.67
N GLY A 76 -10.27 7.77 23.23
CA GLY A 76 -11.48 7.63 24.05
C GLY A 76 -12.78 7.97 23.31
N GLY A 77 -12.87 7.67 22.01
CA GLY A 77 -14.06 7.99 21.19
C GLY A 77 -14.14 9.46 20.74
N SER A 78 -13.15 10.29 21.06
CA SER A 78 -13.04 11.66 20.57
C SER A 78 -11.96 11.78 19.49
N VAL A 79 -12.32 12.38 18.35
CA VAL A 79 -11.38 12.66 17.26
C VAL A 79 -10.49 13.83 17.67
N LEU A 80 -9.18 13.59 17.79
CA LEU A 80 -8.19 14.59 18.20
C LEU A 80 -7.61 15.34 17.00
N LEU A 81 -7.44 14.66 15.86
CA LEU A 81 -6.86 15.23 14.65
C LEU A 81 -7.53 14.65 13.43
N ASP A 82 -7.97 15.52 12.51
CA ASP A 82 -8.67 15.10 11.31
C ASP A 82 -8.38 16.05 10.12
N VAL A 83 -7.11 16.07 9.68
CA VAL A 83 -6.61 17.10 8.73
C VAL A 83 -6.17 16.50 7.41
N LYS A 84 -6.60 17.10 6.29
CA LYS A 84 -6.22 16.68 4.93
C LYS A 84 -4.73 16.95 4.67
N LYS A 85 -4.04 16.00 4.04
CA LYS A 85 -2.65 16.14 3.59
C LYS A 85 -2.53 15.82 2.10
N VAL A 86 -1.34 16.05 1.54
CA VAL A 86 -1.02 15.61 0.19
C VAL A 86 -1.14 14.08 0.14
N PRO A 87 -2.02 13.52 -0.71
CA PRO A 87 -2.20 12.08 -0.81
C PRO A 87 -0.88 11.38 -1.13
N ARG A 88 -0.64 10.25 -0.47
CA ARG A 88 0.47 9.33 -0.78
C ARG A 88 -0.07 7.92 -0.90
N LEU A 89 0.51 7.14 -1.80
CA LEU A 89 0.22 5.71 -1.88
C LEU A 89 0.90 4.96 -0.74
N ARG A 90 0.18 3.99 -0.17
CA ARG A 90 0.78 2.97 0.70
C ARG A 90 1.75 2.09 -0.09
N LYS A 91 2.69 1.44 0.61
CA LYS A 91 3.60 0.47 -0.01
C LYS A 91 2.78 -0.68 -0.62
N GLY A 92 3.16 -1.11 -1.82
CA GLY A 92 2.45 -2.17 -2.54
C GLY A 92 1.10 -1.76 -3.13
N ALA A 93 0.72 -0.49 -3.07
CA ALA A 93 -0.50 -0.02 -3.71
C ALA A 93 -0.43 -0.22 -5.23
N VAL A 94 -1.44 -0.89 -5.78
CA VAL A 94 -1.59 -1.11 -7.22
C VAL A 94 -2.90 -0.47 -7.69
N PRO A 95 -2.95 0.08 -8.90
CA PRO A 95 -4.18 0.61 -9.44
C PRO A 95 -5.09 -0.57 -9.83
N THR A 96 -6.36 -0.51 -9.46
CA THR A 96 -7.34 -1.59 -9.67
C THR A 96 -8.65 -1.09 -10.28
N ILE A 97 -8.89 0.22 -10.26
CA ILE A 97 -10.15 0.81 -10.70
C ILE A 97 -9.98 1.32 -12.14
N PHE A 98 -10.55 0.59 -13.11
CA PHE A 98 -10.43 0.89 -14.54
C PHE A 98 -11.75 0.76 -15.30
N ASP A 99 -12.88 0.88 -14.60
CA ASP A 99 -14.19 0.79 -15.22
C ASP A 99 -14.33 1.89 -16.29
N GLY A 100 -14.38 1.47 -17.54
CA GLY A 100 -14.50 2.32 -18.74
C GLY A 100 -15.83 3.06 -18.85
N SER A 101 -16.61 3.08 -17.78
CA SER A 101 -17.87 3.78 -17.64
C SER A 101 -18.00 4.16 -16.17
N ASP A 102 -18.05 5.46 -15.91
CA ASP A 102 -18.69 6.11 -14.78
C ASP A 102 -19.50 5.15 -13.87
N GLY A 103 -18.85 4.64 -12.84
CA GLY A 103 -19.45 4.07 -11.62
C GLY A 103 -20.53 3.00 -11.82
N ALA A 104 -20.13 1.75 -12.08
CA ALA A 104 -20.97 0.60 -11.76
C ALA A 104 -20.13 -0.44 -11.01
N HIS A 105 -20.47 -0.58 -9.73
CA HIS A 105 -19.88 -1.46 -8.72
C HIS A 105 -20.03 -2.94 -9.12
N VAL A 106 -18.95 -3.72 -9.15
CA VAL A 106 -19.03 -5.19 -9.02
C VAL A 106 -17.90 -5.74 -8.14
N GLU A 107 -18.33 -6.04 -6.92
CA GLU A 107 -18.06 -7.23 -6.09
C GLU A 107 -16.62 -7.61 -5.70
N ASP A 108 -16.42 -7.48 -4.39
CA ASP A 108 -15.50 -8.20 -3.53
C ASP A 108 -15.15 -9.59 -4.06
N THR A 109 -13.99 -9.73 -4.68
CA THR A 109 -13.34 -11.02 -4.79
C THR A 109 -11.91 -10.88 -4.29
N LYS A 110 -11.77 -11.05 -2.98
CA LYS A 110 -10.62 -11.67 -2.31
C LYS A 110 -9.24 -11.19 -2.80
N SER A 111 -8.73 -10.11 -2.17
CA SER A 111 -7.28 -9.90 -2.08
C SER A 111 -6.60 -11.21 -1.63
N PRO A 112 -5.56 -11.71 -2.33
CA PRO A 112 -4.73 -12.75 -1.77
C PRO A 112 -4.08 -12.22 -0.48
N ALA A 113 -4.15 -13.05 0.56
CA ALA A 113 -3.71 -12.78 1.91
C ALA A 113 -2.23 -12.32 1.98
N PRO A 114 -1.85 -11.58 3.05
CA PRO A 114 -0.45 -11.32 3.35
C PRO A 114 0.30 -12.65 3.45
N GLN A 115 1.34 -12.80 2.64
CA GLN A 115 2.21 -13.97 2.69
C GLN A 115 3.10 -13.85 3.93
N GLU A 116 2.66 -14.51 5.00
CA GLU A 116 3.43 -14.77 6.20
C GLU A 116 4.69 -15.59 5.87
N GLN A 117 5.83 -15.01 6.23
CA GLN A 117 7.07 -15.62 6.73
C GLN A 117 7.33 -17.11 6.43
N SER A 118 8.26 -17.35 5.50
CA SER A 118 9.15 -18.52 5.49
C SER A 118 10.56 -17.94 5.67
N SER A 119 11.43 -18.32 6.60
CA SER A 119 12.02 -19.64 6.88
C SER A 119 13.01 -19.38 8.04
N ARG A 120 13.19 -20.23 9.06
CA ARG A 120 14.11 -21.37 9.09
C ARG A 120 13.88 -22.10 10.41
N THR A 121 13.50 -23.38 10.34
CA THR A 121 13.67 -24.31 11.46
C THR A 121 15.16 -24.66 11.52
N VAL A 122 15.81 -24.35 12.63
CA VAL A 122 17.08 -25.00 13.00
C VAL A 122 16.77 -25.92 14.16
N ASP A 123 16.82 -27.20 13.84
CA ASP A 123 16.90 -28.34 14.72
C ASP A 123 17.93 -28.11 15.84
N GLN A 124 17.52 -28.22 17.11
CA GLN A 124 18.42 -28.69 18.17
C GLN A 124 17.67 -29.40 19.32
N PRO A 125 18.27 -30.45 19.92
CA PRO A 125 17.62 -31.57 20.61
C PRO A 125 17.42 -31.35 22.14
N PRO A 126 16.81 -32.30 22.89
CA PRO A 126 16.13 -31.99 24.14
C PRO A 126 17.00 -31.97 25.41
N ILE A 127 16.57 -31.06 26.29
CA ILE A 127 16.62 -30.96 27.76
C ILE A 127 17.33 -32.11 28.52
N VAL A 128 18.39 -31.77 29.25
CA VAL A 128 18.79 -32.48 30.48
C VAL A 128 18.37 -31.66 31.69
N ALA A 129 17.39 -32.17 32.43
CA ALA A 129 16.99 -31.66 33.73
C ALA A 129 18.04 -32.05 34.76
N TYR A 130 18.69 -31.07 35.38
CA TYR A 130 19.45 -31.32 36.61
C TYR A 130 18.60 -30.91 37.80
N ILE A 131 17.88 -31.89 38.35
CA ILE A 131 17.28 -31.82 39.67
C ILE A 131 18.41 -32.05 40.66
N GLN A 132 18.75 -31.05 41.49
CA GLN A 132 19.39 -31.35 42.77
C GLN A 132 18.39 -31.02 43.88
N SER A 133 17.85 -32.09 44.43
CA SER A 133 17.14 -32.17 45.70
C SER A 133 17.99 -31.63 46.84
N GLY A 134 17.29 -31.08 47.84
CA GLY A 134 17.87 -30.36 48.97
C GLY A 134 18.73 -31.16 49.94
N SER A 135 19.30 -30.43 50.90
CA SER A 135 19.71 -30.96 52.19
C SER A 135 19.51 -29.92 53.28
N THR A 136 18.82 -30.39 54.30
CA THR A 136 18.41 -29.78 55.55
C THR A 136 19.55 -29.71 56.57
N ALA A 137 19.63 -28.60 57.32
CA ALA A 137 20.01 -28.50 58.73
C ALA A 137 19.84 -27.01 59.10
N GLY A 138 19.09 -26.60 60.13
CA GLY A 138 19.42 -26.81 61.54
C GLY A 138 20.72 -26.04 61.86
N SER A 139 20.81 -25.10 62.80
CA SER A 139 20.07 -24.90 64.03
C SER A 139 20.42 -23.53 64.61
N CYS A 140 19.59 -23.11 65.57
CA CYS A 140 19.76 -22.06 66.56
C CYS A 140 21.18 -21.90 67.15
N THR A 141 21.57 -20.66 67.46
CA THR A 141 21.63 -20.07 68.83
C THR A 141 21.95 -18.59 68.71
#